data_AF-A0A1I5KBZ4-F1
#
_entry.id   AF-A0A1I5KBZ4-F1
#
_cell.length_a   1.000
_cell.length_b   1.000
_cell.length_c   1.000
_cell.angle_alpha   90.00
_cell.angle_beta   90.00
_cell.angle_gamma   90.00
#
_symmetry.space_group_name_H-M   'P 1'
#
loop_
_entity.id
_entity.type
_entity.pdbx_description
1 polymer ?
#
loop_
_entity_poly.entity_id
_entity_poly.type
_entity_poly.pdbx_seq_one_letter_code
_entity_poly.pdbx_strand_id
1 'polypeptide(L)'
;MKPVCLSQVCLHAADLVRGKIIHLQAEERAIFEPFSAIGYVNFSPDTHTSALTLCSCRHPALFEFYFYYRWLPGNLHHFKLPQRECPPQPI
;
A
#
# COMPACT_ATOMS: atom_id res chain seq x y z
N MET A 1 -4.37 -15.50 2.41
CA MET A 1 -4.20 -14.03 2.40
C MET A 1 -4.57 -13.54 1.01
N LYS A 2 -5.43 -12.52 0.89
CA LYS A 2 -5.78 -11.98 -0.43
C LYS A 2 -4.56 -11.27 -1.03
N PRO A 3 -4.29 -11.42 -2.33
CA PRO A 3 -3.19 -10.71 -2.97
C PRO A 3 -3.47 -9.20 -3.00
N VAL A 4 -2.48 -8.41 -2.61
CA VAL A 4 -2.55 -6.94 -2.66
C VAL A 4 -2.13 -6.47 -4.05
N CYS A 5 -2.93 -5.58 -4.65
CA CYS A 5 -2.65 -5.04 -5.98
C CYS A 5 -1.70 -3.85 -5.89
N LEU A 6 -0.66 -3.83 -6.74
CA LEU A 6 0.30 -2.72 -6.79
C LEU A 6 -0.38 -1.38 -7.08
N SER A 7 -1.32 -1.35 -8.02
CA SER A 7 -2.00 -0.10 -8.39
C SER A 7 -2.76 0.50 -7.21
N GLN A 8 -3.38 -0.34 -6.38
CA GLN A 8 -4.10 0.07 -5.19
C GLN A 8 -3.16 0.66 -4.13
N VAL A 9 -2.01 0.02 -3.89
CA VAL A 9 -1.01 0.53 -2.94
C VAL A 9 -0.39 1.84 -3.43
N CYS A 10 -0.11 1.97 -4.73
CA CYS A 10 0.38 3.21 -5.31
C CYS A 10 -0.64 4.35 -5.18
N LEU A 11 -1.94 4.06 -5.34
CA LEU A 11 -3.00 5.05 -5.13
C LEU A 11 -3.05 5.50 -3.67
N HIS A 12 -2.98 4.56 -2.73
CA HIS A 12 -2.90 4.84 -1.30
C HIS A 12 -1.67 5.69 -0.94
N ALA A 13 -0.51 5.35 -1.47
CA ALA A 13 0.71 6.14 -1.27
C ALA A 13 0.53 7.57 -1.80
N ALA A 14 -0.02 7.74 -3.00
CA ALA A 14 -0.27 9.07 -3.57
C ALA A 14 -1.27 9.89 -2.73
N ASP A 15 -2.33 9.26 -2.22
CA ASP A 15 -3.30 9.93 -1.36
C ASP A 15 -2.71 10.33 0.01
N LEU A 16 -1.84 9.49 0.58
CA LEU A 16 -1.07 9.81 1.80
C LEU A 16 -0.11 10.98 1.58
N VAL A 17 0.58 11.04 0.43
CA VAL A 17 1.45 12.17 0.06
C VAL A 17 0.64 13.46 -0.08
N ARG A 18 -0.61 13.37 -0.52
CA ARG A 18 -1.55 14.50 -0.59
C ARG A 18 -2.15 14.88 0.78
N GLY A 19 -1.75 14.21 1.86
CA GLY A 19 -2.24 14.47 3.22
C GLY A 19 -3.63 13.91 3.50
N LYS A 20 -4.15 13.00 2.66
CA LYS A 20 -5.44 12.35 2.93
C LYS A 20 -5.30 11.23 3.95
N ILE A 21 -6.41 10.94 4.62
CA ILE A 21 -6.57 9.72 5.41
C ILE A 21 -7.14 8.64 4.48
N ILE A 22 -6.53 7.46 4.51
CA ILE A 22 -6.96 6.30 3.71
C ILE A 22 -7.44 5.18 4.63
N HIS A 23 -8.30 4.31 4.10
CA HIS A 23 -8.71 3.08 4.78
C HIS A 23 -7.90 1.92 4.20
N LEU A 24 -7.34 1.10 5.07
CA LEU A 24 -6.56 -0.07 4.72
C LEU A 24 -7.24 -1.33 5.22
N GLN A 25 -7.30 -2.35 4.37
CA GLN A 25 -7.56 -3.73 4.79
C GLN A 25 -6.34 -4.30 5.52
N ALA A 26 -6.50 -5.42 6.21
CA ALA A 26 -5.42 -6.04 6.98
C ALA A 26 -4.18 -6.37 6.11
N GLU A 27 -4.39 -6.88 4.89
CA GLU A 27 -3.31 -7.20 3.97
C GLU A 27 -2.58 -5.94 3.44
N GLU A 28 -3.33 -4.86 3.19
CA GLU A 28 -2.74 -3.59 2.74
C GLU A 28 -1.99 -2.91 3.88
N ARG A 29 -2.52 -2.97 5.10
CA ARG A 29 -1.83 -2.47 6.29
C ARG A 29 -0.44 -3.10 6.45
N ALA A 30 -0.32 -4.40 6.22
CA ALA A 30 0.97 -5.09 6.32
C ALA A 30 2.03 -4.50 5.36
N ILE A 31 1.61 -3.97 4.21
CA ILE A 31 2.49 -3.27 3.27
C ILE A 31 3.00 -1.94 3.86
N PHE A 32 2.16 -1.24 4.62
CA PHE A 32 2.51 0.05 5.19
C PHE A 32 3.18 -0.02 6.57
N GLU A 33 3.18 -1.18 7.23
CA GLU A 33 3.75 -1.40 8.56
C GLU A 33 5.24 -0.98 8.67
N PRO A 34 6.12 -1.22 7.68
CA PRO A 34 7.51 -0.73 7.73
C PRO A 34 7.62 0.79 7.81
N PHE A 35 6.68 1.53 7.21
CA PHE A 35 6.67 3.00 7.27
C PHE A 35 6.15 3.51 8.61
N SER A 36 5.27 2.74 9.27
CA SER A 36 4.81 3.03 10.64
C SER A 36 5.97 2.86 11.62
N ALA A 37 6.76 1.78 11.47
CA ALA A 37 7.91 1.49 12.33
C ALA A 37 8.97 2.60 12.32
N ILE A 38 9.12 3.33 11.20
CA ILE A 38 10.04 4.47 11.07
C ILE A 38 9.36 5.84 11.26
N GLY A 39 8.07 5.84 11.64
CA GLY A 39 7.32 7.05 12.01
C GLY A 39 6.78 7.89 10.85
N TYR A 40 6.76 7.36 9.62
CA TYR A 40 6.25 8.10 8.46
C TYR A 40 4.73 8.09 8.36
N VAL A 41 4.10 6.98 8.73
CA VAL A 41 2.65 6.85 8.76
C VAL A 41 2.15 6.50 10.16
N ASN A 42 0.89 6.82 10.43
CA ASN A 42 0.19 6.43 11.65
C ASN A 42 -0.99 5.56 11.30
N PHE A 43 -1.25 4.58 12.16
CA PHE A 43 -2.47 3.80 12.14
C PHE A 43 -3.41 4.21 13.26
N SER A 44 -4.70 4.18 12.98
CA SER A 44 -5.75 4.33 13.98
C SER A 44 -6.88 3.34 13.67
N PRO A 45 -7.51 2.73 14.68
CA PRO A 45 -8.67 1.88 14.45
C PRO A 45 -9.80 2.74 13.87
N ASP A 46 -10.50 2.21 12.85
CA ASP A 46 -11.72 2.82 12.37
C ASP A 46 -12.84 2.57 13.40
N THR A 47 -13.50 3.65 13.85
CA THR A 47 -14.58 3.60 14.84
C THR A 47 -15.86 2.98 14.30
N HIS A 48 -16.03 2.92 12.98
CA HIS A 48 -17.24 2.40 12.34
C HIS A 48 -17.09 0.95 11.89
N THR A 49 -15.89 0.54 11.53
CA THR A 49 -15.64 -0.80 10.97
C THR A 49 -14.37 -1.42 11.53
N SER A 50 -14.51 -2.44 12.39
CA SER A 50 -13.37 -3.14 13.01
C SER A 50 -12.44 -3.85 12.02
N ALA A 51 -12.88 -4.00 10.76
CA ALA A 51 -12.11 -4.63 9.70
C ALA A 51 -11.15 -3.67 8.97
N LEU A 52 -11.28 -2.35 9.18
CA LEU A 52 -10.49 -1.33 8.49
C LEU A 52 -9.58 -0.59 9.46
N THR A 53 -8.38 -0.25 8.97
CA THR A 53 -7.43 0.61 9.69
C THR A 53 -7.31 1.93 8.96
N LEU A 54 -7.48 3.05 9.67
CA LEU A 54 -7.21 4.38 9.16
C LEU A 54 -5.70 4.59 9.11
N CYS A 55 -5.19 5.08 7.99
CA CYS A 55 -3.79 5.43 7.81
C CYS A 55 -3.65 6.89 7.40
N SER A 56 -2.71 7.59 8.04
CA SER A 56 -2.35 8.98 7.74
C SER A 56 -0.84 9.14 7.67
N CYS A 57 -0.37 10.13 6.92
CA CYS A 57 1.06 10.40 6.76
C CYS A 57 1.49 11.60 7.60
N ARG A 58 2.55 11.45 8.40
CA ARG A 58 3.16 12.55 9.17
C ARG A 58 4.13 13.37 8.35
N HIS A 59 4.87 12.71 7.44
CA HIS A 59 5.95 13.33 6.68
C HIS A 59 5.82 13.02 5.18
N PRO A 60 4.90 13.69 4.45
CA PRO A 60 4.58 13.37 3.07
C PRO A 60 5.79 13.28 2.13
N ALA A 61 6.69 14.26 2.14
CA ALA A 61 7.86 14.29 1.26
C ALA A 61 8.87 13.16 1.57
N LEU A 62 9.11 12.87 2.85
CA LEU A 62 10.02 11.79 3.26
C LEU A 62 9.41 10.42 2.95
N PHE A 63 8.10 10.28 3.18
CA PHE A 63 7.36 9.08 2.83
C PHE A 63 7.38 8.84 1.33
N GLU A 64 7.08 9.85 0.50
CA GLU A 64 7.11 9.75 -0.96
C GLU A 64 8.46 9.29 -1.47
N PHE A 65 9.52 9.98 -1.05
CA PHE A 65 10.89 9.66 -1.43
C PHE A 65 11.22 8.20 -1.05
N TYR A 66 10.96 7.82 0.20
CA TYR A 66 11.31 6.49 0.67
C TYR A 66 10.46 5.40 0.00
N PHE A 67 9.16 5.63 -0.17
CA PHE A 67 8.24 4.69 -0.80
C PHE A 67 8.66 4.40 -2.24
N TYR A 68 8.77 5.43 -3.09
CA TYR A 68 9.02 5.24 -4.52
C TYR A 68 10.47 4.89 -4.86
N TYR A 69 11.44 5.47 -4.15
CA TYR A 69 12.85 5.34 -4.53
C TYR A 69 13.63 4.29 -3.75
N ARG A 70 13.09 3.80 -2.62
CA ARG A 70 13.80 2.83 -1.78
C ARG A 70 13.00 1.56 -1.52
N TRP A 71 11.78 1.69 -1.00
CA TRP A 71 11.00 0.54 -0.59
C TRP A 71 10.41 -0.19 -1.80
N LEU A 72 9.69 0.51 -2.69
CA LEU A 72 8.94 -0.11 -3.78
C LEU A 72 9.83 -0.95 -4.72
N PRO A 73 11.00 -0.46 -5.21
CA PRO A 73 11.86 -1.25 -6.10
C PRO A 73 12.33 -2.57 -5.47
N GLY A 74 12.60 -2.59 -4.16
CA GLY A 74 13.02 -3.80 -3.44
C GLY A 74 11.89 -4.76 -3.08
N ASN A 75 10.63 -4.31 -3.15
CA ASN A 75 9.45 -5.04 -2.67
C ASN A 75 8.44 -5.35 -3.78
N LEU A 76 8.81 -5.20 -5.06
CA LEU A 76 7.93 -5.49 -6.19
C LEU A 76 7.37 -6.92 -6.17
N HIS A 77 8.12 -7.88 -5.62
CA HIS A 77 7.71 -9.27 -5.49
C HIS A 77 6.52 -9.50 -4.54
N HIS A 78 6.19 -8.54 -3.67
CA HIS A 78 4.99 -8.58 -2.83
C HIS A 78 3.70 -8.43 -3.64
N PHE A 79 3.80 -7.90 -4.86
CA PHE A 79 2.65 -7.64 -5.71
C PHE A 79 2.56 -8.71 -6.81
N LYS A 80 1.43 -9.39 -6.90
CA LYS A 80 1.15 -10.23 -8.06
C LYS A 80 1.00 -9.32 -9.27
N LEU A 81 1.86 -9.49 -10.28
CA LEU A 81 1.55 -9.02 -11.63
C LEU A 81 0.26 -9.72 -12.08
N PRO A 82 -0.68 -9.01 -12.71
CA PRO A 82 -1.81 -9.67 -13.35
C PRO A 82 -1.23 -10.71 -14.29
N GLN A 83 -1.52 -11.99 -14.04
CA GLN A 83 -1.12 -13.04 -14.96
C GLN A 83 -1.82 -12.71 -16.28
N ARG A 84 -1.03 -12.32 -17.29
CA ARG A 84 -1.51 -12.26 -18.67
C ARG A 84 -2.20 -13.61 -18.91
N GLU A 85 -3.50 -13.58 -19.16
CA GLU A 85 -4.18 -14.73 -19.75
C GLU A 85 -3.37 -15.11 -20.99
N CYS A 86 -2.74 -16.28 -20.97
CA CYS A 86 -2.12 -16.83 -22.17
C CYS A 86 -3.19 -16.81 -23.27
N PRO A 87 -2.94 -16.22 -24.45
CA PRO A 87 -3.85 -16.42 -25.56
C PRO A 87 -3.94 -17.93 -25.82
N PRO A 88 -5.14 -18.47 -26.12
CA PRO A 88 -5.31 -19.89 -26.35
C PRO A 88 -4.36 -20.34 -27.45
N GLN A 89 -3.59 -21.40 -27.18
CA GLN A 89 -2.72 -21.99 -28.19
C GLN A 89 -3.59 -22.47 -29.36
N PRO A 90 -3.21 -22.18 -30.63
CA PRO A 90 -3.93 -22.70 -31.77
C PRO A 90 -3.77 -24.24 -31.82
N ILE A 91 -4.88 -24.89 -32.15
CA ILE A 91 -5.07 -26.34 -32.28
C ILE A 91 -4.18 -26.90 -33.39
#